data_AF-A0A8H7TWB2-F1
#
_entry.id   AF-A0A8H7TWB2-F1
#
_cell.length_a   1.000
_cell.length_b   1.000
_cell.length_c   1.000
_cell.angle_alpha   90.00
_cell.angle_beta   90.00
_cell.angle_gamma   90.00
#
_symmetry.space_group_name_H-M   'P 1'
#
loop_
_entity.id
_entity.type
_entity.pdbx_description
1 polymer ?
#
loop_
_entity_poly.entity_id
_entity_poly.type
_entity_poly.pdbx_seq_one_letter_code
_entity_poly.pdbx_strand_id
1 'polypeptide(L)'
;MPRRMKASIGIILALGAVASTANIVRLKYVLAYEDTVDYLYGIANIATWSMVESGTGIVAGSLPPMAPLIKHIPIIGVGFANVAQGQDTINFGSTNLRQLDTTMHTIENSSTLPGNCDRERPACGQCRRAGVECGGYGKPWIFVNSTVEQDDGIVLELRKKSYSMELEPVPKPTSRPLERRFINAIKAQINGRPVVLPQSLNRTSYEEIFVESFWSTYLPSPGAHSSKEAVLYNTSDWIHVVRDLYRDNGPLRMIFLANCVALKGFEDNKQWLVEKSHQMHGRALNAIARSLCHPDAYKSDAVLAAARMLILFEICYGDSLVTATPQSRRWHTHGAGHMAIMYSRGPHCYKRGYAHQLFCDARLHQSVVDGLLRRRCLLSTPEWKNIPFSEIPKKPKDELIDVVSEVGGLFEDADSVRLLSDPKDIHGILEDVTTRAWSLNDDLDKWAIGSGRRIMEFMDSHLSTVPAEPPSNEELMLGDLAMNYLSFRVILHAFLETTAQYVPNSPRSCDIQPMDYCRQIGQYIPFFQAAKATVWTIHMLALPVGSALTYLETQGDRKDALEVKLLLTQAMSGKASSAIIRFLKMLQKYEGGLLAYNGSNLGSFISSHSQF
;
A
#
# COMPACT_ATOMS: atom_id res chain seq x y z
N MET A 1 -7.57 -46.65 34.68
CA MET A 1 -6.62 -45.51 34.68
C MET A 1 -5.58 -45.67 35.78
N PRO A 2 -4.28 -45.50 35.48
CA PRO A 2 -3.21 -45.48 36.49
C PRO A 2 -3.40 -44.33 37.50
N ARG A 3 -3.04 -44.53 38.78
CA ARG A 3 -3.17 -43.49 39.84
C ARG A 3 -2.49 -42.16 39.48
N ARG A 4 -1.36 -42.22 38.77
CA ARG A 4 -0.62 -41.05 38.29
C ARG A 4 -1.34 -40.27 37.19
N MET A 5 -2.10 -40.95 36.34
CA MET A 5 -2.92 -40.30 35.30
C MET A 5 -4.11 -39.57 35.91
N LYS A 6 -4.73 -40.14 36.95
CA LYS A 6 -5.77 -39.44 37.74
C LYS A 6 -5.22 -38.20 38.42
N ALA A 7 -3.99 -38.25 38.96
CA ALA A 7 -3.33 -37.09 39.55
C ALA A 7 -3.04 -35.99 38.51
N SER A 8 -2.51 -36.35 37.34
CA SER A 8 -2.23 -35.41 36.24
C SER A 8 -3.50 -34.71 35.73
N ILE A 9 -4.57 -35.47 35.51
CA ILE A 9 -5.87 -34.93 35.09
C ILE A 9 -6.45 -34.03 36.19
N GLY A 10 -6.30 -34.44 37.46
CA GLY A 10 -6.70 -33.63 38.61
C GLY A 10 -5.98 -32.27 38.69
N ILE A 11 -4.67 -32.22 38.39
CA ILE A 11 -3.90 -30.97 38.37
C ILE A 11 -4.39 -30.04 37.25
N ILE A 12 -4.64 -30.57 36.05
CA ILE A 12 -5.15 -29.78 34.92
C ILE A 12 -6.56 -29.23 35.24
N LEU A 13 -7.42 -30.06 35.83
CA LEU A 13 -8.75 -29.63 36.27
C LEU A 13 -8.68 -28.56 37.38
N ALA A 14 -7.74 -28.69 38.32
CA ALA A 14 -7.54 -27.69 39.37
C ALA A 14 -7.07 -26.34 38.80
N LEU A 15 -6.14 -26.35 37.83
CA LEU A 15 -5.71 -25.12 37.13
C LEU A 15 -6.87 -24.49 36.34
N GLY A 16 -7.71 -25.29 35.71
CA GLY A 16 -8.93 -24.81 35.04
C GLY A 16 -9.93 -24.18 36.02
N ALA A 17 -10.10 -24.76 37.21
CA ALA A 17 -10.93 -24.20 38.26
C ALA A 17 -10.39 -22.85 38.76
N VAL A 18 -9.08 -22.73 38.99
CA VAL A 18 -8.42 -21.48 39.40
C VAL A 18 -8.59 -20.38 38.35
N ALA A 19 -8.38 -20.69 37.06
CA ALA A 19 -8.61 -19.74 35.98
C ALA A 19 -10.07 -19.27 35.90
N SER A 20 -11.02 -20.20 36.12
CA SER A 20 -12.46 -19.87 36.13
C SER A 20 -12.84 -18.99 37.32
N THR A 21 -12.29 -19.26 38.51
CA THR A 21 -12.50 -18.43 39.70
C THR A 21 -11.90 -17.04 39.53
N ALA A 22 -10.71 -16.91 38.93
CA ALA A 22 -10.08 -15.61 38.66
C ALA A 22 -10.97 -14.71 37.79
N ASN A 23 -11.65 -15.28 36.79
CA ASN A 23 -12.57 -14.53 35.92
C ASN A 23 -13.85 -14.10 36.68
N ILE A 24 -14.42 -14.97 37.53
CA ILE A 24 -15.58 -14.62 38.37
C ILE A 24 -15.22 -13.49 39.34
N VAL A 25 -14.03 -13.54 39.94
CA VAL A 25 -13.55 -12.47 40.85
C VAL A 25 -13.33 -11.17 40.10
N ARG A 26 -12.75 -11.22 38.89
CA ARG A 26 -12.57 -10.05 38.02
C ARG A 26 -13.89 -9.35 37.70
N LEU A 27 -14.97 -10.11 37.47
CA LEU A 27 -16.30 -9.56 37.18
C LEU A 27 -16.83 -8.66 38.31
N LYS A 28 -16.48 -8.95 39.58
CA LYS A 28 -16.84 -8.12 40.74
C LYS A 28 -16.19 -6.73 40.68
N TYR A 29 -15.01 -6.62 40.08
CA TYR A 29 -14.25 -5.37 39.98
C TYR A 29 -14.56 -4.58 38.70
N VAL A 30 -15.44 -5.05 37.83
CA VAL A 30 -15.81 -4.33 36.59
C VAL A 30 -16.47 -2.98 36.90
N LEU A 31 -17.18 -2.85 38.02
CA LEU A 31 -17.76 -1.58 38.47
C LEU A 31 -16.70 -0.55 38.91
N ALA A 32 -15.45 -0.96 39.14
CA ALA A 32 -14.34 -0.05 39.44
C ALA A 32 -13.84 0.72 38.20
N TYR A 33 -14.38 0.46 37.01
CA TYR A 33 -14.14 1.29 35.81
C TYR A 33 -14.80 2.67 35.88
N GLU A 34 -15.79 2.87 36.75
CA GLU A 34 -16.54 4.13 36.89
C GLU A 34 -15.96 5.07 37.97
N ASP A 35 -14.95 4.65 38.73
CA ASP A 35 -14.37 5.46 39.81
C ASP A 35 -13.35 6.47 39.25
N THR A 36 -13.63 7.77 39.39
CA THR A 36 -12.85 8.87 38.81
C THR A 36 -11.80 9.44 39.76
N VAL A 37 -11.79 9.03 41.04
CA VAL A 37 -10.91 9.60 42.07
C VAL A 37 -9.60 8.81 42.21
N ASP A 38 -9.65 7.48 42.16
CA ASP A 38 -8.48 6.59 42.31
C ASP A 38 -8.41 5.50 41.21
N TYR A 39 -8.58 5.92 39.95
CA TYR A 39 -8.65 5.06 38.76
C TYR A 39 -7.50 4.03 38.65
N LEU A 40 -6.25 4.44 38.92
CA LEU A 40 -5.09 3.55 38.85
C LEU A 40 -5.13 2.43 39.89
N TYR A 41 -5.59 2.72 41.12
CA TYR A 41 -5.73 1.72 42.18
C TYR A 41 -6.88 0.75 41.90
N GLY A 42 -7.99 1.25 41.36
CA GLY A 42 -9.13 0.44 40.92
C GLY A 42 -8.76 -0.55 39.82
N ILE A 43 -7.98 -0.10 38.83
CA ILE A 43 -7.51 -0.94 37.71
C ILE A 43 -6.45 -1.95 38.12
N ALA A 44 -5.62 -1.65 39.13
CA ALA A 44 -4.57 -2.57 39.58
C ALA A 44 -5.14 -3.95 39.96
N ASN A 45 -6.31 -4.00 40.61
CA ASN A 45 -6.99 -5.25 40.95
C ASN A 45 -7.46 -6.00 39.70
N ILE A 46 -8.01 -5.29 38.71
CA ILE A 46 -8.46 -5.88 37.45
C ILE A 46 -7.27 -6.45 36.65
N ALA A 47 -6.18 -5.68 36.56
CA ALA A 47 -4.95 -6.10 35.90
C ALA A 47 -4.32 -7.32 36.58
N THR A 48 -4.30 -7.33 37.92
CA THR A 48 -3.77 -8.46 38.71
C THR A 48 -4.55 -9.74 38.42
N TRP A 49 -5.89 -9.71 38.48
CA TRP A 49 -6.70 -10.89 38.18
C TRP A 49 -6.63 -11.32 36.70
N SER A 50 -6.43 -10.37 35.77
CA SER A 50 -6.21 -10.66 34.35
C SER A 50 -4.86 -11.36 34.11
N MET A 51 -3.82 -10.97 34.85
CA MET A 51 -2.51 -11.64 34.82
C MET A 51 -2.57 -13.04 35.44
N VAL A 52 -3.31 -13.23 36.53
CA VAL A 52 -3.51 -14.55 37.15
C VAL A 52 -4.26 -15.50 36.21
N GLU A 53 -5.33 -15.02 35.57
CA GLU A 53 -6.12 -15.79 34.59
C GLU A 53 -5.24 -16.23 33.40
N SER A 54 -4.55 -15.27 32.77
CA SER A 54 -3.71 -15.53 31.59
C SER A 54 -2.49 -16.37 31.94
N GLY A 55 -1.85 -16.09 33.07
CA GLY A 55 -0.68 -16.83 33.57
C GLY A 55 -1.03 -18.29 33.88
N THR A 56 -2.18 -18.55 34.51
CA THR A 56 -2.65 -19.92 34.78
C THR A 56 -2.93 -20.67 33.48
N GLY A 57 -3.48 -19.99 32.46
CA GLY A 57 -3.69 -20.56 31.12
C GLY A 57 -2.38 -20.92 30.40
N ILE A 58 -1.36 -20.05 30.48
CA ILE A 58 -0.03 -20.32 29.90
C ILE A 58 0.64 -21.50 30.59
N VAL A 59 0.59 -21.57 31.92
CA VAL A 59 1.12 -22.71 32.69
C VAL A 59 0.40 -23.99 32.29
N ALA A 60 -0.94 -23.98 32.23
CA ALA A 60 -1.71 -25.14 31.80
C ALA A 60 -1.39 -25.60 30.37
N GLY A 61 -1.22 -24.65 29.43
CA GLY A 61 -0.88 -24.93 28.02
C GLY A 61 0.56 -25.38 27.80
N SER A 62 1.48 -25.03 28.70
CA SER A 62 2.90 -25.39 28.62
C SER A 62 3.24 -26.73 29.28
N LEU A 63 2.33 -27.29 30.09
CA LEU A 63 2.52 -28.58 30.76
C LEU A 63 2.63 -29.80 29.80
N PRO A 64 1.80 -29.94 28.74
CA PRO A 64 1.92 -31.06 27.80
C PRO A 64 3.24 -31.08 27.01
N PRO A 65 3.75 -29.96 26.47
CA PRO A 65 5.06 -29.92 25.81
C PRO A 65 6.26 -30.18 26.74
N MET A 66 6.13 -29.91 28.04
CA MET A 66 7.19 -30.16 29.04
C MET A 66 7.21 -31.60 29.58
N ALA A 67 6.28 -32.46 29.15
CA ALA A 67 6.24 -33.88 29.49
C ALA A 67 7.60 -34.62 29.47
N PRO A 68 8.47 -34.46 28.44
CA PRO A 68 9.76 -35.15 28.38
C PRO A 68 10.78 -34.66 29.42
N LEU A 69 10.62 -33.47 30.00
CA LEU A 69 11.49 -32.93 31.05
C LEU A 69 10.97 -33.28 32.46
N ILE A 70 9.65 -33.36 32.62
CA ILE A 70 8.97 -33.61 33.91
C ILE A 70 9.01 -35.10 34.30
N LYS A 71 9.46 -36.00 33.39
CA LYS A 71 9.65 -37.44 33.64
C LYS A 71 10.56 -37.77 34.84
N HIS A 72 11.42 -36.83 35.24
CA HIS A 72 12.34 -36.98 36.38
C HIS A 72 11.74 -36.59 37.74
N ILE A 73 10.51 -36.05 37.76
CA ILE A 73 9.79 -35.72 39.00
C ILE A 73 8.82 -36.89 39.31
N PRO A 74 9.03 -37.64 40.40
CA PRO A 74 8.38 -38.95 40.65
C PRO A 74 6.84 -38.88 40.81
N ILE A 75 6.28 -37.68 40.97
CA ILE A 75 4.84 -37.44 41.17
C ILE A 75 4.09 -37.16 39.84
N ILE A 76 4.77 -36.61 38.82
CA ILE A 76 4.10 -35.97 37.66
C ILE A 76 4.48 -36.64 36.31
N GLY A 77 5.61 -37.35 36.26
CA GLY A 77 6.30 -37.72 35.01
C GLY A 77 5.65 -38.70 34.02
N VAL A 78 4.54 -39.36 34.34
CA VAL A 78 3.97 -40.42 33.47
C VAL A 78 2.61 -40.03 32.85
N GLY A 79 1.93 -39.02 33.39
CA GLY A 79 0.61 -38.59 32.91
C GLY A 79 0.65 -37.90 31.54
N PHE A 80 1.70 -37.11 31.28
CA PHE A 80 1.80 -36.29 30.08
C PHE A 80 2.47 -37.00 28.88
N ALA A 81 3.19 -38.11 29.11
CA ALA A 81 3.86 -38.86 28.05
C ALA A 81 2.87 -39.57 27.09
N ASN A 82 1.71 -40.01 27.60
CA ASN A 82 0.70 -40.71 26.79
C ASN A 82 -0.19 -39.75 25.96
N VAL A 83 -0.21 -38.45 26.27
CA VAL A 83 -0.94 -37.46 25.47
C VAL A 83 -0.16 -37.09 24.21
N ALA A 84 1.18 -37.15 24.26
CA ALA A 84 2.05 -36.88 23.12
C ALA A 84 2.06 -37.99 22.04
N GLN A 85 1.58 -39.20 22.34
CA GLN A 85 1.52 -40.32 21.39
C GLN A 85 0.23 -40.39 20.55
N GLY A 86 -0.74 -39.48 20.78
CA GLY A 86 -2.02 -39.45 20.06
C GLY A 86 -2.08 -38.48 18.87
N GLN A 87 -0.96 -37.86 18.48
CA GLN A 87 -0.87 -37.00 17.30
C GLN A 87 0.00 -37.69 16.25
N ASP A 88 -0.64 -38.20 15.20
CA ASP A 88 0.02 -38.74 14.02
C ASP A 88 1.01 -37.71 13.46
N THR A 89 2.28 -38.09 13.47
CA THR A 89 3.39 -37.38 12.86
C THR A 89 3.26 -37.41 11.34
N ILE A 90 2.92 -36.28 10.71
CA ILE A 90 3.17 -36.06 9.29
C ILE A 90 4.66 -35.74 9.14
N ASN A 91 5.44 -36.73 8.71
CA ASN A 91 6.85 -36.59 8.37
C ASN A 91 7.01 -35.78 7.07
N PHE A 92 7.54 -34.56 7.15
CA PHE A 92 8.11 -33.88 5.99
C PHE A 92 9.58 -34.28 5.85
N GLY A 93 9.81 -35.39 5.13
CA GLY A 93 11.12 -35.80 4.66
C GLY A 93 11.45 -35.09 3.34
N SER A 94 12.55 -34.34 3.35
CA SER A 94 13.20 -33.75 2.19
C SER A 94 13.79 -34.84 1.26
N THR A 95 13.26 -34.99 0.04
CA THR A 95 14.04 -35.55 -1.08
C THR A 95 13.52 -35.10 -2.45
N ASN A 96 14.41 -34.39 -3.16
CA ASN A 96 14.57 -34.22 -4.60
C ASN A 96 13.45 -34.60 -5.59
N LEU A 97 13.00 -33.56 -6.31
CA LEU A 97 12.65 -33.49 -7.73
C LEU A 97 13.15 -34.67 -8.61
N ARG A 98 12.19 -35.44 -9.17
CA ARG A 98 12.18 -36.04 -10.53
C ARG A 98 11.09 -37.13 -10.61
N GLN A 99 9.82 -36.75 -10.73
CA GLN A 99 8.73 -37.59 -11.30
C GLN A 99 7.37 -36.88 -11.12
N LEU A 100 7.16 -35.81 -11.88
CA LEU A 100 5.85 -35.18 -12.03
C LEU A 100 5.71 -34.85 -13.51
N ASP A 101 5.48 -35.89 -14.33
CA ASP A 101 5.19 -35.71 -15.75
C ASP A 101 4.44 -36.89 -16.41
N THR A 102 3.81 -37.82 -15.67
CA THR A 102 3.22 -39.00 -16.35
C THR A 102 1.99 -39.63 -15.71
N THR A 103 1.07 -38.85 -15.13
CA THR A 103 -0.25 -39.42 -14.79
C THR A 103 -1.37 -38.38 -14.78
N MET A 104 -1.59 -37.75 -15.94
CA MET A 104 -2.80 -36.97 -16.25
C MET A 104 -3.69 -37.66 -17.30
N HIS A 105 -3.63 -38.99 -17.42
CA HIS A 105 -4.51 -39.75 -18.32
C HIS A 105 -4.83 -41.15 -17.78
N THR A 106 -5.73 -41.25 -16.80
CA THR A 106 -6.69 -42.37 -16.67
C THR A 106 -7.72 -42.04 -15.57
N ILE A 107 -8.57 -41.06 -15.83
CA ILE A 107 -9.88 -40.98 -15.18
C ILE A 107 -10.89 -41.09 -16.31
N GLU A 108 -11.14 -42.33 -16.73
CA GLU A 108 -12.33 -42.72 -17.47
C GLU A 108 -12.43 -44.25 -17.39
N ASN A 109 -13.60 -44.74 -16.99
CA ASN A 109 -14.04 -46.14 -16.90
C ASN A 109 -13.69 -46.93 -15.64
N SER A 110 -14.60 -46.90 -14.64
CA SER A 110 -15.31 -48.13 -14.24
C SER A 110 -16.50 -47.81 -13.34
N SER A 111 -17.68 -47.77 -13.94
CA SER A 111 -18.98 -47.82 -13.29
C SER A 111 -19.36 -49.29 -13.01
N THR A 112 -19.05 -49.80 -11.81
CA THR A 112 -19.72 -51.00 -11.27
C THR A 112 -19.68 -51.01 -9.74
N LEU A 113 -20.75 -50.53 -9.08
CA LEU A 113 -21.07 -50.94 -7.71
C LEU A 113 -22.57 -51.23 -7.62
N PRO A 114 -22.99 -52.50 -7.68
CA PRO A 114 -24.25 -52.92 -7.11
C PRO A 114 -23.99 -53.70 -5.82
N GLY A 115 -24.58 -53.24 -4.72
CA GLY A 115 -24.77 -54.06 -3.52
C GLY A 115 -24.46 -53.34 -2.22
N ASN A 116 -25.49 -53.19 -1.38
CA ASN A 116 -25.36 -52.73 0.00
C ASN A 116 -24.21 -53.44 0.73
N CYS A 117 -23.29 -52.67 1.32
CA CYS A 117 -22.23 -53.17 2.18
C CYS A 117 -22.82 -53.92 3.39
N ASP A 118 -22.35 -55.15 3.64
CA ASP A 118 -22.84 -56.04 4.70
C ASP A 118 -22.45 -55.61 6.14
N ARG A 119 -21.53 -54.63 6.26
CA ARG A 119 -21.08 -53.99 7.51
C ARG A 119 -20.49 -54.92 8.57
N GLU A 120 -19.98 -56.09 8.19
CA GLU A 120 -19.28 -56.99 9.12
C GLU A 120 -17.97 -56.41 9.63
N ARG A 121 -17.71 -56.47 10.95
CA ARG A 121 -16.42 -56.08 11.53
C ARG A 121 -15.46 -57.27 11.59
N PRO A 122 -14.15 -57.09 11.32
CA PRO A 122 -13.45 -55.82 11.13
C PRO A 122 -13.48 -55.24 9.69
N ALA A 123 -13.92 -55.99 8.69
CA ALA A 123 -14.00 -55.56 7.29
C ALA A 123 -15.17 -56.24 6.54
N CYS A 124 -15.84 -55.50 5.64
CA CYS A 124 -17.01 -56.00 4.91
C CYS A 124 -16.63 -57.16 3.97
N GLY A 125 -17.56 -58.08 3.73
CA GLY A 125 -17.31 -59.26 2.88
C GLY A 125 -17.05 -58.91 1.42
N GLN A 126 -17.43 -57.71 0.97
CA GLN A 126 -17.16 -57.19 -0.37
C GLN A 126 -15.71 -56.73 -0.51
N CYS A 127 -15.20 -55.89 0.41
CA CYS A 127 -13.80 -55.47 0.43
C CYS A 127 -12.86 -56.67 0.61
N ARG A 128 -13.26 -57.64 1.45
CA ARG A 128 -12.48 -58.88 1.65
C ARG A 128 -12.36 -59.71 0.38
N ARG A 129 -13.43 -59.81 -0.42
CA ARG A 129 -13.42 -60.53 -1.71
C ARG A 129 -12.71 -59.77 -2.81
N ALA A 130 -12.78 -58.45 -2.79
CA ALA A 130 -12.10 -57.58 -3.74
C ALA A 130 -10.60 -57.39 -3.43
N GLY A 131 -10.09 -57.91 -2.31
CA GLY A 131 -8.69 -57.78 -1.91
C GLY A 131 -8.26 -56.35 -1.57
N VAL A 132 -9.22 -55.47 -1.23
CA VAL A 132 -8.98 -54.06 -0.91
C VAL A 132 -9.17 -53.78 0.58
N GLU A 133 -8.41 -52.83 1.12
CA GLU A 133 -8.51 -52.44 2.51
C GLU A 133 -9.85 -51.75 2.80
N CYS A 134 -10.58 -52.20 3.82
CA CYS A 134 -11.90 -51.68 4.16
C CYS A 134 -11.75 -50.40 5.00
N GLY A 135 -12.16 -49.24 4.45
CA GLY A 135 -12.06 -47.92 5.12
C GLY A 135 -12.91 -47.71 6.39
N GLY A 136 -13.46 -48.79 6.96
CA GLY A 136 -14.28 -48.75 8.18
C GLY A 136 -15.69 -48.16 7.98
N TYR A 137 -16.46 -48.13 9.08
CA TYR A 137 -17.87 -47.71 9.09
C TYR A 137 -18.11 -46.37 9.78
N GLY A 138 -17.04 -45.60 10.00
CA GLY A 138 -17.13 -44.26 10.59
C GLY A 138 -17.79 -43.30 9.59
N LYS A 139 -18.83 -42.58 10.02
CA LYS A 139 -19.32 -41.44 9.24
C LYS A 139 -18.26 -40.34 9.26
N PRO A 140 -17.77 -39.85 8.11
CA PRO A 140 -17.02 -38.60 8.10
C PRO A 140 -17.96 -37.47 8.54
N TRP A 141 -17.46 -36.59 9.40
CA TRP A 141 -18.15 -35.34 9.72
C TRP A 141 -18.08 -34.44 8.50
N ILE A 142 -19.21 -34.23 7.83
CA ILE A 142 -19.32 -33.26 6.74
C ILE A 142 -19.74 -31.94 7.38
N PHE A 143 -18.89 -30.92 7.30
CA PHE A 143 -19.28 -29.55 7.63
C PHE A 143 -20.12 -29.00 6.48
N VAL A 144 -21.43 -28.87 6.72
CA VAL A 144 -22.34 -28.14 5.84
C VAL A 144 -22.38 -26.70 6.34
N ASN A 145 -21.81 -25.78 5.58
CA ASN A 145 -21.92 -24.36 5.87
C ASN A 145 -23.29 -23.89 5.35
N SER A 146 -24.29 -23.84 6.22
CA SER A 146 -25.60 -23.29 5.86
C SER A 146 -25.60 -21.78 6.11
N THR A 147 -25.27 -21.00 5.08
CA THR A 147 -25.75 -19.61 4.98
C THR A 147 -27.25 -19.68 4.70
N VAL A 148 -28.06 -19.11 5.58
CA VAL A 148 -29.47 -18.87 5.29
C VAL A 148 -29.51 -17.67 4.34
N GLU A 149 -29.56 -17.93 3.04
CA GLU A 149 -30.05 -16.94 2.09
C GLU A 149 -31.58 -16.96 2.15
N GLN A 150 -32.15 -15.81 2.49
CA GLN A 150 -33.54 -15.49 2.21
C GLN A 150 -33.63 -15.17 0.72
N ASP A 151 -34.02 -16.14 -0.11
CA ASP A 151 -35.04 -15.88 -1.14
C ASP A 151 -35.69 -17.18 -1.63
N ASP A 152 -36.92 -17.02 -2.10
CA ASP A 152 -37.94 -18.05 -2.25
C ASP A 152 -37.65 -19.15 -3.30
N GLY A 153 -37.88 -20.42 -2.93
CA GLY A 153 -38.19 -21.50 -3.88
C GLY A 153 -37.45 -22.83 -3.71
N ILE A 154 -38.12 -23.82 -3.07
CA ILE A 154 -38.22 -25.26 -3.44
C ILE A 154 -36.89 -26.05 -3.65
N VAL A 155 -36.58 -27.23 -3.09
CA VAL A 155 -37.18 -28.30 -2.26
C VAL A 155 -36.04 -29.30 -1.99
N LEU A 156 -35.97 -29.93 -0.81
CA LEU A 156 -35.88 -31.39 -0.66
C LEU A 156 -35.81 -31.81 0.82
N GLU A 157 -36.96 -32.25 1.31
CA GLU A 157 -37.12 -33.02 2.55
C GLU A 157 -36.38 -34.37 2.48
N LEU A 158 -35.97 -34.86 3.66
CA LEU A 158 -36.20 -36.25 4.04
C LEU A 158 -36.68 -36.29 5.49
N ARG A 159 -37.97 -36.58 5.74
CA ARG A 159 -38.41 -37.95 6.08
C ARG A 159 -39.93 -38.02 6.36
N LYS A 160 -40.60 -38.82 5.53
CA LYS A 160 -41.99 -39.30 5.66
C LYS A 160 -42.34 -39.77 7.08
N LYS A 161 -43.45 -39.25 7.62
CA LYS A 161 -44.44 -40.05 8.35
C LYS A 161 -45.84 -39.59 7.96
N SER A 162 -46.58 -40.54 7.42
CA SER A 162 -47.95 -40.46 6.94
C SER A 162 -48.96 -40.45 8.08
N TYR A 163 -49.87 -39.46 8.10
CA TYR A 163 -51.28 -39.64 8.44
C TYR A 163 -52.07 -38.41 7.95
N SER A 164 -53.17 -38.66 7.28
CA SER A 164 -54.12 -37.70 6.73
C SER A 164 -55.02 -37.08 7.80
N MET A 165 -55.41 -35.80 7.62
CA MET A 165 -56.80 -35.31 7.53
C MET A 165 -57.00 -33.89 8.12
N GLU A 166 -57.65 -33.05 7.31
CA GLU A 166 -58.44 -31.84 7.59
C GLU A 166 -57.78 -30.55 8.13
N LEU A 167 -57.98 -29.48 7.34
CA LEU A 167 -57.66 -28.08 7.62
C LEU A 167 -58.74 -27.46 8.52
N GLU A 168 -58.36 -27.01 9.71
CA GLU A 168 -59.09 -25.99 10.48
C GLU A 168 -58.36 -24.64 10.37
N PRO A 169 -59.08 -23.50 10.32
CA PRO A 169 -58.47 -22.19 10.09
C PRO A 169 -57.76 -21.63 11.33
N VAL A 170 -56.57 -21.08 11.10
CA VAL A 170 -55.69 -20.45 12.10
C VAL A 170 -56.33 -19.20 12.71
N PRO A 171 -56.42 -19.05 14.05
CA PRO A 171 -56.69 -17.76 14.68
C PRO A 171 -55.41 -16.91 14.75
N LYS A 172 -55.55 -15.62 14.43
CA LYS A 172 -54.48 -14.59 14.45
C LYS A 172 -53.72 -14.56 15.80
N PRO A 173 -52.39 -14.33 15.80
CA PRO A 173 -51.60 -14.35 17.02
C PRO A 173 -51.87 -13.12 17.89
N THR A 174 -52.31 -13.35 19.12
CA THR A 174 -52.23 -12.38 20.21
C THR A 174 -50.79 -12.32 20.73
N SER A 175 -50.26 -11.11 20.80
CA SER A 175 -48.90 -10.77 21.21
C SER A 175 -48.57 -11.29 22.62
N ARG A 176 -47.58 -12.18 22.74
CA ARG A 176 -46.98 -12.54 24.03
C ARG A 176 -45.67 -11.75 24.28
N PRO A 177 -45.40 -11.26 25.50
CA PRO A 177 -44.22 -10.45 25.83
C PRO A 177 -42.88 -11.21 25.86
N LEU A 178 -42.87 -12.53 25.63
CA LEU A 178 -41.69 -13.39 25.78
C LEU A 178 -40.72 -13.31 24.57
N GLU A 179 -41.21 -13.00 23.37
CA GLU A 179 -40.38 -12.92 22.15
C GLU A 179 -39.44 -11.71 22.14
N ARG A 180 -39.88 -10.57 22.67
CA ARG A 180 -39.04 -9.37 22.82
C ARG A 180 -37.91 -9.56 23.82
N ARG A 181 -38.11 -10.36 24.88
CA ARG A 181 -37.06 -10.66 25.86
C ARG A 181 -36.00 -11.59 25.27
N PHE A 182 -36.39 -12.55 24.43
CA PHE A 182 -35.47 -13.45 23.75
C PHE A 182 -34.62 -12.73 22.69
N ILE A 183 -35.24 -11.87 21.87
CA ILE A 183 -34.53 -11.08 20.86
C ILE A 183 -33.59 -10.05 21.51
N ASN A 184 -33.99 -9.42 22.61
CA ASN A 184 -33.12 -8.48 23.34
C ASN A 184 -31.99 -9.20 24.09
N ALA A 185 -32.21 -10.42 24.59
CA ALA A 185 -31.15 -11.23 25.19
C ALA A 185 -30.12 -11.68 24.15
N ILE A 186 -30.55 -12.07 22.95
CA ILE A 186 -29.65 -12.41 21.84
C ILE A 186 -28.88 -11.17 21.37
N LYS A 187 -29.53 -10.01 21.20
CA LYS A 187 -28.85 -8.75 20.88
C LYS A 187 -27.84 -8.32 21.96
N ALA A 188 -28.17 -8.51 23.25
CA ALA A 188 -27.24 -8.24 24.35
C ALA A 188 -26.05 -9.22 24.38
N GLN A 189 -26.25 -10.46 23.94
CA GLN A 189 -25.22 -11.50 23.90
C GLN A 189 -24.31 -11.39 22.67
N ILE A 190 -24.81 -10.83 21.57
CA ILE A 190 -24.05 -10.48 20.35
C ILE A 190 -23.26 -9.17 20.55
N ASN A 191 -23.81 -8.20 21.28
CA ASN A 191 -23.14 -6.90 21.53
C ASN A 191 -22.16 -6.90 22.72
N GLY A 192 -22.05 -7.99 23.48
CA GLY A 192 -21.37 -8.00 24.79
C GLY A 192 -20.23 -9.01 24.96
N ARG A 193 -19.92 -9.85 23.97
CA ARG A 193 -18.78 -10.78 24.04
C ARG A 193 -17.78 -10.47 22.92
N PRO A 194 -16.56 -10.00 23.22
CA PRO A 194 -15.53 -9.96 22.20
C PRO A 194 -15.30 -11.40 21.75
N VAL A 195 -15.56 -11.68 20.46
CA VAL A 195 -15.13 -12.93 19.85
C VAL A 195 -13.61 -12.95 19.92
N VAL A 196 -13.05 -13.69 20.88
CA VAL A 196 -11.60 -13.84 21.01
C VAL A 196 -11.15 -14.75 19.87
N LEU A 197 -10.81 -14.14 18.74
CA LEU A 197 -10.15 -14.84 17.65
C LEU A 197 -8.83 -15.43 18.18
N PRO A 198 -8.46 -16.67 17.82
CA PRO A 198 -7.11 -17.19 18.02
C PRO A 198 -6.06 -16.16 17.63
N GLN A 199 -4.95 -16.03 18.36
CA GLN A 199 -4.02 -14.91 18.19
C GLN A 199 -3.49 -14.75 16.76
N SER A 200 -3.38 -15.84 15.99
CA SER A 200 -3.08 -15.81 14.55
C SER A 200 -4.19 -15.16 13.74
N LEU A 201 -5.44 -15.58 13.96
CA LEU A 201 -6.64 -15.02 13.31
C LEU A 201 -6.90 -13.57 13.72
N ASN A 202 -6.63 -13.23 14.99
CA ASN A 202 -6.75 -11.87 15.51
C ASN A 202 -5.69 -10.94 14.90
N ARG A 203 -4.44 -11.42 14.74
CA ARG A 203 -3.39 -10.66 14.05
C ARG A 203 -3.74 -10.43 12.59
N THR A 204 -4.20 -11.45 11.87
CA THR A 204 -4.62 -11.29 10.47
C THR A 204 -5.83 -10.36 10.34
N SER A 205 -6.80 -10.41 11.25
CA SER A 205 -7.95 -9.49 11.21
C SER A 205 -7.54 -8.04 11.49
N TYR A 206 -6.63 -7.79 12.44
CA TYR A 206 -6.11 -6.45 12.65
C TYR A 206 -5.32 -5.96 11.44
N GLU A 207 -4.43 -6.77 10.88
CA GLU A 207 -3.67 -6.40 9.68
C GLU A 207 -4.60 -6.01 8.52
N GLU A 208 -5.63 -6.80 8.23
CA GLU A 208 -6.60 -6.47 7.17
C GLU A 208 -7.32 -5.14 7.43
N ILE A 209 -7.70 -4.84 8.69
CA ILE A 209 -8.29 -3.54 9.05
C ILE A 209 -7.31 -2.39 8.79
N PHE A 210 -6.03 -2.53 9.16
CA PHE A 210 -5.03 -1.50 8.89
C PHE A 210 -4.77 -1.31 7.39
N VAL A 211 -4.78 -2.41 6.61
CA VAL A 211 -4.58 -2.38 5.16
C VAL A 211 -5.77 -1.71 4.46
N GLU A 212 -7.00 -2.08 4.81
CA GLU A 212 -8.21 -1.46 4.28
C GLU A 212 -8.26 0.03 4.62
N SER A 213 -8.02 0.37 5.90
CA SER A 213 -7.92 1.76 6.37
C SER A 213 -6.84 2.54 5.64
N PHE A 214 -5.68 1.92 5.37
CA PHE A 214 -4.61 2.56 4.62
C PHE A 214 -5.08 2.94 3.22
N TRP A 215 -5.68 1.99 2.49
CA TRP A 215 -6.15 2.28 1.14
C TRP A 215 -7.30 3.28 1.11
N SER A 216 -8.18 3.26 2.10
CA SER A 216 -9.30 4.20 2.16
C SER A 216 -8.91 5.64 2.45
N THR A 217 -7.79 5.82 3.14
CA THR A 217 -7.24 7.15 3.41
C THR A 217 -6.21 7.57 2.36
N TYR A 218 -5.47 6.61 1.78
CA TYR A 218 -4.50 6.89 0.74
C TYR A 218 -5.18 7.26 -0.57
N LEU A 219 -6.20 6.51 -1.00
CA LEU A 219 -6.90 6.73 -2.28
C LEU A 219 -8.18 7.55 -2.09
N PRO A 220 -8.50 8.47 -3.03
CA PRO A 220 -9.74 9.25 -3.01
C PRO A 220 -11.03 8.40 -3.00
N SER A 221 -11.04 7.29 -3.74
CA SER A 221 -12.14 6.31 -3.74
C SER A 221 -11.59 4.87 -3.75
N PRO A 222 -11.36 4.27 -2.57
CA PRO A 222 -10.88 2.89 -2.44
C PRO A 222 -11.93 1.90 -2.95
N GLY A 223 -11.67 1.25 -4.09
CA GLY A 223 -12.50 0.16 -4.60
C GLY A 223 -13.43 0.51 -5.75
N ALA A 224 -13.45 1.76 -6.23
CA ALA A 224 -14.07 2.05 -7.52
C ALA A 224 -13.20 1.40 -8.62
N HIS A 225 -13.81 0.60 -9.48
CA HIS A 225 -13.12 0.08 -10.66
C HIS A 225 -12.71 1.25 -11.54
N SER A 226 -11.41 1.47 -11.71
CA SER A 226 -10.91 2.36 -12.75
C SER A 226 -11.38 1.82 -14.10
N SER A 227 -12.00 2.67 -14.91
CA SER A 227 -12.35 2.32 -16.28
C SER A 227 -11.07 1.89 -17.03
N LYS A 228 -11.22 1.08 -18.09
CA LYS A 228 -10.06 0.72 -18.94
C LYS A 228 -9.35 1.97 -19.49
N GLU A 229 -10.08 3.07 -19.61
CA GLU A 229 -9.60 4.38 -20.06
C GLU A 229 -8.84 5.13 -18.97
N ALA A 230 -9.28 5.10 -17.71
CA ALA A 230 -8.58 5.75 -16.59
C ALA A 230 -7.15 5.21 -16.38
N VAL A 231 -6.91 3.92 -16.69
CA VAL A 231 -5.58 3.28 -16.63
C VAL A 231 -4.58 3.92 -17.61
N LEU A 232 -5.04 4.62 -18.66
CA LEU A 232 -4.16 5.29 -19.62
C LEU A 232 -3.44 6.50 -19.01
N TYR A 233 -4.00 7.09 -17.95
CA TYR A 233 -3.57 8.34 -17.36
C TYR A 233 -3.04 8.18 -15.92
N ASN A 234 -3.24 7.02 -15.29
CA ASN A 234 -2.85 6.77 -13.91
C ASN A 234 -1.32 6.73 -13.73
N THR A 235 -0.80 7.54 -12.80
CA THR A 235 0.62 7.58 -12.40
C THR A 235 0.93 6.75 -11.14
N SER A 236 -0.10 6.12 -10.56
CA SER A 236 -0.08 5.45 -9.26
C SER A 236 -0.53 3.98 -9.34
N ASP A 237 -0.37 3.37 -10.51
CA ASP A 237 -0.77 1.98 -10.78
C ASP A 237 0.03 0.97 -9.93
N TRP A 238 1.25 1.30 -9.49
CA TRP A 238 2.14 0.52 -8.61
C TRP A 238 1.46 0.04 -7.31
N ILE A 239 0.38 0.69 -6.89
CA ILE A 239 -0.45 0.28 -5.75
C ILE A 239 -1.00 -1.14 -5.92
N HIS A 240 -1.43 -1.50 -7.14
CA HIS A 240 -1.93 -2.84 -7.44
C HIS A 240 -0.83 -3.89 -7.25
N VAL A 241 0.39 -3.57 -7.66
CA VAL A 241 1.57 -4.45 -7.47
C VAL A 241 1.82 -4.71 -5.98
N VAL A 242 1.73 -3.68 -5.14
CA VAL A 242 1.88 -3.83 -3.69
C VAL A 242 0.77 -4.70 -3.11
N ARG A 243 -0.49 -4.48 -3.51
CA ARG A 243 -1.64 -5.27 -3.05
C ARG A 243 -1.52 -6.75 -3.39
N ASP A 244 -0.99 -7.06 -4.56
CA ASP A 244 -0.85 -8.46 -4.99
C ASP A 244 0.34 -9.14 -4.31
N LEU A 245 1.47 -8.45 -4.18
CA LEU A 245 2.73 -9.07 -3.75
C LEU A 245 2.97 -9.03 -2.23
N TYR A 246 2.32 -8.15 -1.47
CA TYR A 246 2.68 -7.97 -0.05
C TYR A 246 2.41 -9.21 0.81
N ARG A 247 1.46 -10.07 0.45
CA ARG A 247 1.11 -11.25 1.27
C ARG A 247 2.21 -12.32 1.24
N ASP A 248 2.85 -12.47 0.08
CA ASP A 248 3.81 -13.55 -0.18
C ASP A 248 5.27 -13.13 0.05
N ASN A 249 5.53 -11.84 0.25
CA ASN A 249 6.88 -11.32 0.45
C ASN A 249 7.05 -10.64 1.81
N GLY A 250 7.81 -11.27 2.71
CA GLY A 250 8.02 -10.78 4.08
C GLY A 250 8.56 -9.35 4.20
N PRO A 251 9.65 -8.97 3.50
CA PRO A 251 10.15 -7.60 3.51
C PRO A 251 9.13 -6.57 3.00
N LEU A 252 8.47 -6.84 1.87
CA LEU A 252 7.40 -5.97 1.34
C LEU A 252 6.24 -5.84 2.31
N ARG A 253 5.75 -6.96 2.88
CA ARG A 253 4.71 -6.97 3.91
C ARG A 253 5.08 -6.06 5.07
N MET A 254 6.32 -6.14 5.54
CA MET A 254 6.77 -5.41 6.72
C MET A 254 6.80 -3.90 6.48
N ILE A 255 7.35 -3.44 5.35
CA ILE A 255 7.37 -2.01 5.04
C ILE A 255 5.97 -1.49 4.68
N PHE A 256 5.14 -2.30 4.03
CA PHE A 256 3.77 -1.94 3.74
C PHE A 256 2.95 -1.76 5.03
N LEU A 257 2.99 -2.74 5.93
CA LEU A 257 2.33 -2.62 7.24
C LEU A 257 2.91 -1.48 8.09
N ALA A 258 4.21 -1.16 7.96
CA ALA A 258 4.79 0.02 8.62
C ALA A 258 4.10 1.31 8.14
N ASN A 259 3.85 1.46 6.84
CA ASN A 259 3.08 2.58 6.29
C ASN A 259 1.63 2.59 6.82
N CYS A 260 0.95 1.43 6.86
CA CYS A 260 -0.41 1.33 7.40
C CYS A 260 -0.49 1.75 8.88
N VAL A 261 0.45 1.26 9.70
CA VAL A 261 0.53 1.57 11.13
C VAL A 261 0.90 3.04 11.35
N ALA A 262 1.80 3.60 10.54
CA ALA A 262 2.15 5.02 10.60
C ALA A 262 0.91 5.88 10.34
N LEU A 263 0.19 5.62 9.24
CA LEU A 263 -1.01 6.36 8.89
C LEU A 263 -2.02 6.35 10.03
N LYS A 264 -2.32 5.17 10.58
CA LYS A 264 -3.28 5.03 11.66
C LYS A 264 -2.82 5.71 12.95
N GLY A 265 -1.51 5.69 13.22
CA GLY A 265 -0.91 6.42 14.33
C GLY A 265 -1.11 7.93 14.22
N PHE A 266 -0.96 8.50 13.02
CA PHE A 266 -1.23 9.92 12.77
C PHE A 266 -2.72 10.26 12.82
N GLU A 267 -3.58 9.47 12.20
CA GLU A 267 -5.03 9.69 12.22
C GLU A 267 -5.62 9.66 13.63
N ASP A 268 -5.22 8.66 14.42
CA ASP A 268 -5.73 8.48 15.78
C ASP A 268 -4.95 9.29 16.83
N ASN A 269 -3.92 10.04 16.42
CA ASN A 269 -2.99 10.76 17.30
C ASN A 269 -2.38 9.86 18.41
N LYS A 270 -1.95 8.65 18.02
CA LYS A 270 -1.39 7.62 18.91
C LYS A 270 0.12 7.49 18.71
N GLN A 271 0.89 8.16 19.56
CA GLN A 271 2.36 8.20 19.46
C GLN A 271 3.01 6.80 19.47
N TRP A 272 2.50 5.87 20.27
CA TRP A 272 3.03 4.51 20.33
C TRP A 272 2.87 3.75 19.00
N LEU A 273 1.84 4.04 18.19
CA LEU A 273 1.69 3.48 16.84
C LEU A 273 2.73 4.09 15.89
N VAL A 274 2.99 5.39 16.01
CA VAL A 274 4.04 6.08 15.23
C VAL A 274 5.42 5.51 15.59
N GLU A 275 5.74 5.32 16.86
CA GLU A 275 6.99 4.67 17.28
C GLU A 275 7.05 3.22 16.78
N LYS A 276 5.93 2.49 16.81
CA LYS A 276 5.86 1.13 16.29
C LYS A 276 6.12 1.07 14.78
N SER A 277 5.56 2.01 14.02
CA SER A 277 5.78 2.09 12.57
C SER A 277 7.26 2.34 12.25
N HIS A 278 7.94 3.18 13.02
CA HIS A 278 9.38 3.43 12.88
C HIS A 278 10.22 2.18 13.18
N GLN A 279 9.88 1.41 14.22
CA GLN A 279 10.53 0.13 14.48
C GLN A 279 10.33 -0.87 13.33
N MET A 280 9.11 -0.93 12.77
CA MET A 280 8.81 -1.80 11.64
C MET A 280 9.56 -1.36 10.37
N HIS A 281 9.60 -0.06 10.10
CA HIS A 281 10.39 0.53 9.02
C HIS A 281 11.87 0.13 9.12
N GLY A 282 12.50 0.32 10.28
CA GLY A 282 13.90 -0.04 10.49
C GLY A 282 14.16 -1.55 10.35
N ARG A 283 13.24 -2.40 10.80
CA ARG A 283 13.33 -3.86 10.58
C ARG A 283 13.17 -4.23 9.11
N ALA A 284 12.24 -3.59 8.40
CA ALA A 284 12.01 -3.83 6.99
C ALA A 284 13.23 -3.42 6.16
N LEU A 285 13.83 -2.25 6.45
CA LEU A 285 15.06 -1.81 5.82
C LEU A 285 16.20 -2.82 6.02
N ASN A 286 16.39 -3.32 7.24
CA ASN A 286 17.38 -4.37 7.51
C ASN A 286 17.09 -5.68 6.78
N ALA A 287 15.81 -6.08 6.68
CA ALA A 287 15.40 -7.27 5.95
C ALA A 287 15.64 -7.14 4.44
N ILE A 288 15.33 -5.98 3.85
CA ILE A 288 15.61 -5.67 2.44
C ILE A 288 17.12 -5.66 2.19
N ALA A 289 17.90 -5.00 3.05
CA ALA A 289 19.36 -4.96 2.94
C ALA A 289 19.98 -6.37 2.98
N ARG A 290 19.54 -7.23 3.89
CA ARG A 290 19.98 -8.65 3.94
C ARG A 290 19.53 -9.43 2.71
N SER A 291 18.30 -9.20 2.23
CA SER A 291 17.79 -9.83 1.01
C SER A 291 18.69 -9.51 -0.18
N LEU A 292 19.08 -8.25 -0.35
CA LEU A 292 19.95 -7.78 -1.43
C LEU A 292 21.38 -8.37 -1.40
N CYS A 293 21.80 -9.01 -0.30
CA CYS A 293 23.05 -9.79 -0.29
C CYS A 293 22.95 -11.09 -1.11
N HIS A 294 21.75 -11.59 -1.39
CA HIS A 294 21.57 -12.75 -2.26
C HIS A 294 21.71 -12.35 -3.73
N PRO A 295 22.46 -13.12 -4.56
CA PRO A 295 22.77 -12.76 -5.94
C PRO A 295 21.57 -12.44 -6.83
N ASP A 296 20.41 -13.04 -6.57
CA ASP A 296 19.21 -12.87 -7.41
C ASP A 296 18.10 -12.03 -6.76
N ALA A 297 18.27 -11.57 -5.53
CA ALA A 297 17.21 -10.85 -4.82
C ALA A 297 16.79 -9.55 -5.51
N TYR A 298 17.74 -8.89 -6.18
CA TYR A 298 17.47 -7.67 -6.94
C TYR A 298 16.48 -7.89 -8.09
N LYS A 299 16.28 -9.13 -8.58
CA LYS A 299 15.35 -9.48 -9.65
C LYS A 299 13.88 -9.57 -9.17
N SER A 300 13.64 -9.63 -7.86
CA SER A 300 12.29 -9.79 -7.31
C SER A 300 11.47 -8.51 -7.38
N ASP A 301 10.33 -8.53 -8.08
CA ASP A 301 9.41 -7.38 -8.17
C ASP A 301 8.93 -6.91 -6.80
N ALA A 302 8.79 -7.81 -5.83
CA ALA A 302 8.43 -7.45 -4.46
C ALA A 302 9.53 -6.64 -3.76
N VAL A 303 10.82 -6.89 -4.05
CA VAL A 303 11.93 -6.08 -3.53
C VAL A 303 11.92 -4.67 -4.13
N LEU A 304 11.60 -4.56 -5.42
CA LEU A 304 11.45 -3.25 -6.09
C LEU A 304 10.26 -2.47 -5.52
N ALA A 305 9.11 -3.13 -5.35
CA ALA A 305 7.93 -2.55 -4.69
C ALA A 305 8.23 -2.16 -3.23
N ALA A 306 9.02 -2.95 -2.50
CA ALA A 306 9.40 -2.65 -1.12
C ALA A 306 10.29 -1.39 -1.06
N ALA A 307 11.21 -1.23 -2.01
CA ALA A 307 12.00 0.00 -2.14
C ALA A 307 11.12 1.22 -2.42
N ARG A 308 10.07 1.08 -3.24
CA ARG A 308 9.07 2.14 -3.46
C ARG A 308 8.31 2.50 -2.18
N MET A 309 7.96 1.52 -1.36
CA MET A 309 7.29 1.74 -0.06
C MET A 309 8.19 2.42 0.98
N LEU A 310 9.52 2.27 0.91
CA LEU A 310 10.46 3.04 1.73
C LEU A 310 10.44 4.51 1.36
N ILE A 311 10.45 4.82 0.05
CA ILE A 311 10.32 6.20 -0.44
C ILE A 311 9.01 6.82 0.06
N LEU A 312 7.90 6.09 -0.05
CA LEU A 312 6.60 6.56 0.44
C LEU A 312 6.61 6.86 1.93
N PHE A 313 7.20 5.98 2.73
CA PHE A 313 7.31 6.17 4.18
C PHE A 313 8.03 7.49 4.50
N GLU A 314 9.12 7.78 3.79
CA GLU A 314 9.86 9.03 3.99
C GLU A 314 9.08 10.26 3.55
N ILE A 315 8.33 10.19 2.45
CA ILE A 315 7.49 11.30 1.98
C ILE A 315 6.43 11.66 3.02
N CYS A 316 5.72 10.66 3.54
CA CYS A 316 4.54 10.88 4.37
C CYS A 316 4.88 11.03 5.87
N TYR A 317 5.91 10.33 6.35
CA TYR A 317 6.16 10.11 7.77
C TYR A 317 7.62 10.34 8.17
N GLY A 318 8.47 10.78 7.25
CA GLY A 318 9.91 10.93 7.52
C GLY A 318 10.24 12.01 8.57
N ASP A 319 9.39 13.02 8.76
CA ASP A 319 9.57 14.10 9.74
C ASP A 319 9.40 13.62 11.19
N SER A 320 8.63 12.54 11.43
CA SER A 320 8.50 11.97 12.77
C SER A 320 9.66 11.06 13.18
N LEU A 321 10.56 10.74 12.24
CA LEU A 321 11.79 10.00 12.53
C LEU A 321 12.84 10.92 13.15
N VAL A 322 13.03 10.82 14.47
CA VAL A 322 14.13 11.48 15.19
C VAL A 322 15.44 10.80 14.80
N THR A 323 16.12 11.37 13.80
CA THR A 323 17.37 10.85 13.25
C THR A 323 18.36 11.98 12.98
N ALA A 324 19.66 11.69 13.04
CA ALA A 324 20.70 12.66 12.71
C ALA A 324 20.72 13.03 11.22
N THR A 325 20.17 12.19 10.35
CA THR A 325 20.12 12.44 8.91
C THR A 325 18.82 13.16 8.53
N PRO A 326 18.89 14.33 7.86
CA PRO A 326 17.70 15.03 7.41
C PRO A 326 16.78 14.14 6.56
N GLN A 327 15.46 14.32 6.71
CA GLN A 327 14.43 13.59 5.97
C GLN A 327 14.68 13.61 4.45
N SER A 328 15.04 14.77 3.91
CA SER A 328 15.30 14.93 2.47
C SER A 328 16.42 14.06 1.96
N ARG A 329 17.50 13.90 2.74
CA ARG A 329 18.60 13.00 2.39
C ARG A 329 18.19 11.54 2.47
N ARG A 330 17.40 11.15 3.48
CA ARG A 330 16.85 9.78 3.57
C ARG A 330 15.97 9.45 2.37
N TRP A 331 15.02 10.33 2.05
CA TRP A 331 14.18 10.21 0.86
C TRP A 331 15.01 10.03 -0.42
N HIS A 332 15.99 10.91 -0.66
CA HIS A 332 16.87 10.81 -1.82
C HIS A 332 17.65 9.50 -1.86
N THR A 333 18.21 9.04 -0.74
CA THR A 333 18.96 7.78 -0.69
C THR A 333 18.09 6.55 -0.99
N HIS A 334 16.83 6.55 -0.58
CA HIS A 334 15.89 5.49 -0.96
C HIS A 334 15.54 5.55 -2.46
N GLY A 335 15.37 6.75 -3.01
CA GLY A 335 15.21 6.97 -4.46
C GLY A 335 16.39 6.42 -5.26
N ALA A 336 17.61 6.79 -4.88
CA ALA A 336 18.84 6.30 -5.49
C ALA A 336 18.97 4.76 -5.40
N GLY A 337 18.64 4.17 -4.25
CA GLY A 337 18.62 2.71 -4.07
C GLY A 337 17.58 2.01 -4.95
N HIS A 338 16.38 2.59 -5.05
CA HIS A 338 15.32 2.10 -5.95
C HIS A 338 15.80 2.10 -7.41
N MET A 339 16.44 3.18 -7.85
CA MET A 339 17.00 3.25 -9.21
C MET A 339 18.17 2.31 -9.43
N ALA A 340 19.05 2.11 -8.43
CA ALA A 340 20.13 1.15 -8.53
C ALA A 340 19.61 -0.28 -8.76
N ILE A 341 18.55 -0.68 -8.04
CA ILE A 341 17.86 -1.96 -8.28
C ILE A 341 17.32 -1.98 -9.70
N MET A 342 16.69 -0.90 -10.18
CA MET A 342 16.14 -0.89 -11.53
C MET A 342 17.20 -1.04 -12.62
N TYR A 343 18.27 -0.25 -12.52
CA TYR A 343 19.36 -0.27 -13.49
C TYR A 343 20.09 -1.61 -13.52
N SER A 344 20.23 -2.28 -12.36
CA SER A 344 20.86 -3.60 -12.29
C SER A 344 20.09 -4.71 -13.03
N ARG A 345 18.79 -4.54 -13.26
CA ARG A 345 17.99 -5.49 -14.06
C ARG A 345 18.13 -5.26 -15.57
N GLY A 346 18.43 -4.03 -15.97
CA GLY A 346 18.44 -3.62 -17.37
C GLY A 346 17.04 -3.51 -17.98
N PRO A 347 16.91 -2.84 -19.14
CA PRO A 347 15.62 -2.49 -19.72
C PRO A 347 14.79 -3.70 -20.20
N HIS A 348 15.43 -4.82 -20.53
CA HIS A 348 14.75 -6.03 -20.99
C HIS A 348 13.85 -6.69 -19.93
N CYS A 349 14.11 -6.47 -18.65
CA CYS A 349 13.28 -7.01 -17.56
C CYS A 349 11.93 -6.29 -17.42
N TYR A 350 11.72 -5.19 -18.14
CA TYR A 350 10.58 -4.29 -17.96
C TYR A 350 9.57 -4.34 -19.09
N LYS A 351 9.54 -5.42 -19.87
CA LYS A 351 8.64 -5.55 -21.04
C LYS A 351 7.20 -5.87 -20.68
N ARG A 352 6.95 -6.51 -19.53
CA ARG A 352 5.63 -6.99 -19.11
C ARG A 352 5.51 -7.19 -17.59
N GLY A 353 4.28 -7.45 -17.13
CA GLY A 353 3.97 -7.82 -15.75
C GLY A 353 4.22 -6.71 -14.72
N TYR A 354 4.42 -7.10 -13.46
CA TYR A 354 4.65 -6.16 -12.35
C TYR A 354 5.89 -5.30 -12.54
N ALA A 355 6.98 -5.88 -13.06
CA ALA A 355 8.17 -5.12 -13.41
C ALA A 355 7.85 -3.94 -14.34
N HIS A 356 7.12 -4.17 -15.44
CA HIS A 356 6.75 -3.12 -16.39
C HIS A 356 5.93 -2.00 -15.72
N GLN A 357 4.94 -2.36 -14.91
CA GLN A 357 4.11 -1.38 -14.20
C GLN A 357 4.92 -0.54 -13.21
N LEU A 358 5.76 -1.19 -12.38
CA LEU A 358 6.68 -0.50 -11.46
C LEU A 358 7.65 0.42 -12.21
N PHE A 359 8.13 -0.01 -13.38
CA PHE A 359 8.98 0.81 -14.23
C PHE A 359 8.23 2.05 -14.70
N CYS A 360 7.10 1.91 -15.40
CA CYS A 360 6.37 3.04 -15.97
C CYS A 360 6.03 4.13 -14.93
N ASP A 361 5.63 3.72 -13.72
CA ASP A 361 5.26 4.68 -12.66
C ASP A 361 6.47 5.29 -11.95
N ALA A 362 7.59 4.57 -11.91
CA ALA A 362 8.84 5.10 -11.37
C ALA A 362 9.45 6.17 -12.28
N ARG A 363 9.21 6.12 -13.60
CA ARG A 363 9.80 7.05 -14.57
C ARG A 363 9.45 8.51 -14.30
N LEU A 364 8.18 8.80 -13.96
CA LEU A 364 7.73 10.17 -13.65
C LEU A 364 8.48 10.69 -12.43
N HIS A 365 8.44 9.92 -11.33
CA HIS A 365 9.13 10.28 -10.10
C HIS A 365 10.63 10.51 -10.33
N GLN A 366 11.28 9.60 -11.05
CA GLN A 366 12.71 9.70 -11.30
C GLN A 366 13.06 10.90 -12.19
N SER A 367 12.30 11.15 -13.25
CA SER A 367 12.54 12.29 -14.15
C SER A 367 12.40 13.62 -13.41
N VAL A 368 11.43 13.72 -12.50
CA VAL A 368 11.26 14.89 -11.63
C VAL A 368 12.45 15.05 -10.68
N VAL A 369 12.91 13.98 -10.03
CA VAL A 369 14.08 14.02 -9.14
C VAL A 369 15.34 14.43 -9.89
N ASP A 370 15.59 13.85 -11.07
CA ASP A 370 16.75 14.16 -11.89
C ASP A 370 16.72 15.61 -12.40
N GLY A 371 15.55 16.10 -12.83
CA GLY A 371 15.36 17.50 -13.17
C GLY A 371 15.64 18.44 -11.99
N LEU A 372 15.14 18.11 -10.80
CA LEU A 372 15.39 18.88 -9.57
C LEU A 372 16.87 18.86 -9.16
N LEU A 373 17.55 17.74 -9.38
CA LEU A 373 18.99 17.60 -9.14
C LEU A 373 19.86 18.14 -10.29
N ARG A 374 19.22 18.62 -11.37
CA ARG A 374 19.87 19.12 -12.59
C ARG A 374 20.86 18.10 -13.17
N ARG A 375 20.43 16.84 -13.20
CA ARG A 375 21.17 15.71 -13.74
C ARG A 375 20.39 15.02 -14.83
N ARG A 376 21.10 14.45 -15.79
CA ARG A 376 20.52 13.65 -16.86
C ARG A 376 19.90 12.37 -16.30
N CYS A 377 18.69 12.08 -16.76
CA CYS A 377 17.97 10.87 -16.40
C CYS A 377 18.45 9.71 -17.28
N LEU A 378 18.95 8.62 -16.69
CA LEU A 378 19.33 7.42 -17.47
C LEU A 378 18.13 6.84 -18.23
N LEU A 379 16.92 7.01 -17.68
CA LEU A 379 15.69 6.55 -18.32
C LEU A 379 15.26 7.39 -19.54
N SER A 380 15.98 8.46 -19.86
CA SER A 380 15.78 9.25 -21.08
C SER A 380 16.46 8.62 -22.30
N THR A 381 17.42 7.71 -22.10
CA THR A 381 18.17 7.07 -23.19
C THR A 381 17.28 6.21 -24.10
N PRO A 382 17.64 6.05 -25.39
CA PRO A 382 16.84 5.30 -26.35
C PRO A 382 16.55 3.86 -25.92
N GLU A 383 17.49 3.20 -25.26
CA GLU A 383 17.33 1.83 -24.77
C GLU A 383 16.19 1.75 -23.76
N TRP A 384 16.14 2.68 -22.81
CA TRP A 384 15.14 2.72 -21.75
C TRP A 384 13.80 3.31 -22.22
N LYS A 385 13.79 4.14 -23.26
CA LYS A 385 12.56 4.64 -23.92
C LYS A 385 11.90 3.62 -24.84
N ASN A 386 12.63 2.63 -25.36
CA ASN A 386 12.09 1.75 -26.41
C ASN A 386 11.97 0.29 -25.97
N ILE A 387 13.00 -0.29 -25.33
CA ILE A 387 13.01 -1.72 -25.02
C ILE A 387 11.88 -2.13 -24.06
N PRO A 388 11.60 -1.40 -22.95
CA PRO A 388 10.50 -1.74 -22.04
C PRO A 388 9.11 -1.68 -22.69
N PHE A 389 8.96 -0.92 -23.77
CA PHE A 389 7.70 -0.74 -24.49
C PHE A 389 7.60 -1.59 -25.77
N SER A 390 8.51 -2.56 -25.95
CA SER A 390 8.52 -3.43 -27.12
C SER A 390 7.36 -4.43 -27.19
N GLU A 391 6.73 -4.75 -26.05
CA GLU A 391 5.57 -5.65 -25.98
C GLU A 391 4.28 -4.90 -25.61
N ILE A 392 4.38 -3.92 -24.71
CA ILE A 392 3.25 -3.09 -24.28
C ILE A 392 3.48 -1.67 -24.79
N PRO A 393 2.60 -1.12 -25.65
CA PRO A 393 2.79 0.21 -26.22
C PRO A 393 2.67 1.29 -25.15
N LYS A 394 3.36 2.42 -25.39
CA LYS A 394 3.28 3.61 -24.53
C LYS A 394 1.85 4.12 -24.42
N LYS A 395 1.47 4.53 -23.22
CA LYS A 395 0.22 5.26 -22.96
C LYS A 395 0.51 6.78 -23.06
N PRO A 396 -0.52 7.64 -23.13
CA PRO A 396 -0.33 9.09 -23.15
C PRO A 396 0.57 9.62 -22.03
N LYS A 397 0.45 9.06 -20.81
CA LYS A 397 1.34 9.43 -19.69
C LYS A 397 2.82 9.12 -19.97
N ASP A 398 3.10 7.99 -20.61
CA ASP A 398 4.47 7.52 -20.84
C ASP A 398 5.15 8.36 -21.93
N GLU A 399 4.39 8.82 -22.93
CA GLU A 399 4.85 9.76 -23.95
C GLU A 399 5.15 11.14 -23.36
N LEU A 400 4.32 11.65 -22.44
CA LEU A 400 4.62 12.90 -21.73
C LEU A 400 5.92 12.76 -20.91
N ILE A 401 6.08 11.65 -20.20
CA ILE A 401 7.28 11.37 -19.39
C ILE A 401 8.53 11.27 -20.26
N ASP A 402 8.44 10.74 -21.49
CA ASP A 402 9.57 10.69 -22.42
C ASP A 402 10.13 12.09 -22.71
N VAL A 403 9.27 13.08 -22.93
CA VAL A 403 9.67 14.47 -23.19
C VAL A 403 10.36 15.07 -21.95
N VAL A 404 9.73 14.88 -20.79
CA VAL A 404 10.19 15.46 -19.52
C VAL A 404 11.49 14.86 -19.03
N SER A 405 11.73 13.57 -19.29
CA SER A 405 12.96 12.89 -18.88
C SER A 405 14.23 13.53 -19.46
N GLU A 406 14.12 14.31 -20.54
CA GLU A 406 15.25 15.03 -21.15
C GLU A 406 15.60 16.35 -20.44
N VAL A 407 14.67 16.91 -19.65
CA VAL A 407 14.84 18.23 -19.00
C VAL A 407 16.06 18.27 -18.09
N GLY A 408 16.31 17.18 -17.34
CA GLY A 408 17.49 17.09 -16.48
C GLY A 408 18.81 17.18 -17.25
N GLY A 409 18.88 16.62 -18.46
CA GLY A 409 20.04 16.73 -19.34
C GLY A 409 20.25 18.15 -19.87
N LEU A 410 19.17 18.86 -20.21
CA LEU A 410 19.25 20.29 -20.57
C LEU A 410 19.86 21.13 -19.45
N PHE A 411 19.42 20.87 -18.22
CA PHE A 411 19.89 21.61 -17.05
C PHE A 411 21.35 21.33 -16.74
N GLU A 412 21.77 20.07 -16.83
CA GLU A 412 23.16 19.67 -16.62
C GLU A 412 24.09 20.34 -17.65
N ASP A 413 23.71 20.31 -18.94
CA ASP A 413 24.50 20.91 -20.01
C ASP A 413 24.55 22.44 -19.86
N ALA A 414 23.44 23.09 -19.51
CA ALA A 414 23.40 24.52 -19.26
C ALA A 414 24.22 24.95 -18.03
N ASP A 415 24.32 24.11 -17.00
CA ASP A 415 25.18 24.39 -15.84
C ASP A 415 26.67 24.21 -16.16
N SER A 416 27.00 23.36 -17.13
CA SER A 416 28.39 23.10 -17.53
C SER A 416 29.11 24.34 -18.06
N VAL A 417 28.37 25.36 -18.54
CA VAL A 417 28.95 26.63 -19.00
C VAL A 417 29.75 27.35 -17.91
N ARG A 418 29.45 27.09 -16.63
CA ARG A 418 30.17 27.66 -15.49
C ARG A 418 31.62 27.17 -15.39
N LEU A 419 31.95 26.08 -16.07
CA LEU A 419 33.29 25.50 -16.12
C LEU A 419 34.11 26.04 -17.29
N LEU A 420 33.48 26.83 -18.17
CA LEU A 420 34.11 27.36 -19.38
C LEU A 420 34.58 28.79 -19.18
N SER A 421 35.58 29.18 -19.98
CA SER A 421 36.12 30.55 -19.98
C SER A 421 36.08 31.20 -21.36
N ASP A 422 36.01 30.42 -22.45
CA ASP A 422 35.87 30.96 -23.81
C ASP A 422 34.40 31.35 -24.08
N PRO A 423 34.11 32.63 -24.38
CA PRO A 423 32.76 33.06 -24.73
C PRO A 423 32.13 32.30 -25.91
N LYS A 424 32.95 31.82 -26.86
CA LYS A 424 32.44 31.05 -28.02
C LYS A 424 31.91 29.69 -27.59
N ASP A 425 32.61 29.01 -26.69
CA ASP A 425 32.18 27.71 -26.18
C ASP A 425 30.92 27.86 -25.31
N ILE A 426 30.87 28.92 -24.49
CA ILE A 426 29.66 29.27 -23.71
C ILE A 426 28.48 29.52 -24.66
N HIS A 427 28.67 30.33 -25.70
CA HIS A 427 27.62 30.61 -26.67
C HIS A 427 27.14 29.36 -27.41
N GLY A 428 28.07 28.50 -27.85
CA GLY A 428 27.73 27.24 -28.53
C GLY A 428 26.90 26.30 -27.66
N ILE A 429 27.22 26.17 -26.37
CA ILE A 429 26.39 25.38 -25.44
C ILE A 429 25.02 26.02 -25.24
N LEU A 430 24.96 27.35 -25.07
CA LEU A 430 23.68 28.06 -24.90
C LEU A 430 22.77 27.90 -26.13
N GLU A 431 23.33 27.99 -27.34
CA GLU A 431 22.61 27.76 -28.59
C GLU A 431 22.07 26.32 -28.68
N ASP A 432 22.88 25.32 -28.32
CA ASP A 432 22.47 23.91 -28.30
C ASP A 432 21.33 23.65 -27.29
N VAL A 433 21.51 24.05 -26.02
CA VAL A 433 20.50 23.80 -24.97
C VAL A 433 19.21 24.57 -25.25
N THR A 434 19.27 25.78 -25.78
CA THR A 434 18.07 26.54 -26.17
C THR A 434 17.35 25.88 -27.34
N THR A 435 18.09 25.41 -28.35
CA THR A 435 17.52 24.70 -29.51
C THR A 435 16.82 23.41 -29.07
N ARG A 436 17.47 22.61 -28.23
CA ARG A 436 16.87 21.39 -27.67
C ARG A 436 15.66 21.69 -26.78
N ALA A 437 15.70 22.78 -26.00
CA ALA A 437 14.55 23.20 -25.19
C ALA A 437 13.33 23.57 -26.06
N TRP A 438 13.53 24.26 -27.19
CA TRP A 438 12.46 24.51 -28.18
C TRP A 438 11.95 23.21 -28.81
N SER A 439 12.83 22.25 -29.12
CA SER A 439 12.40 20.94 -29.60
C SER A 439 11.51 20.20 -28.59
N LEU A 440 11.85 20.26 -27.29
CA LEU A 440 10.99 19.67 -26.25
C LEU A 440 9.66 20.41 -26.13
N ASN A 441 9.65 21.73 -26.34
CA ASN A 441 8.41 22.51 -26.37
C ASN A 441 7.49 22.03 -27.50
N ASP A 442 8.05 21.86 -28.70
CA ASP A 442 7.31 21.36 -29.86
C ASP A 442 6.79 19.94 -29.62
N ASP A 443 7.55 19.10 -28.91
CA ASP A 443 7.11 17.76 -28.56
C ASP A 443 5.99 17.77 -27.51
N LEU A 444 5.99 18.71 -26.55
CA LEU A 444 4.85 18.95 -25.66
C LEU A 444 3.61 19.44 -26.44
N ASP A 445 3.78 20.29 -27.45
CA ASP A 445 2.70 20.76 -28.32
C ASP A 445 2.10 19.60 -29.13
N LYS A 446 2.95 18.77 -29.76
CA LYS A 446 2.53 17.56 -30.49
C LYS A 446 1.80 16.58 -29.57
N TRP A 447 2.29 16.39 -28.35
CA TRP A 447 1.63 15.54 -27.37
C TRP A 447 0.24 16.09 -27.02
N ALA A 448 0.13 17.39 -26.73
CA ALA A 448 -1.13 18.04 -26.35
C ALA A 448 -2.23 17.92 -27.43
N ILE A 449 -1.87 18.06 -28.71
CA ILE A 449 -2.84 17.92 -29.83
C ILE A 449 -3.13 16.46 -30.21
N GLY A 450 -2.19 15.55 -29.88
CA GLY A 450 -2.22 14.14 -30.18
C GLY A 450 -2.80 13.31 -29.04
N SER A 451 -1.96 12.50 -28.39
CA SER A 451 -2.35 11.56 -27.34
C SER A 451 -2.81 12.24 -26.04
N GLY A 452 -2.38 13.48 -25.81
CA GLY A 452 -2.76 14.34 -24.69
C GLY A 452 -4.06 15.12 -24.90
N ARG A 453 -4.75 14.98 -26.05
CA ARG A 453 -5.96 15.77 -26.38
C ARG A 453 -7.03 15.71 -25.30
N ARG A 454 -7.31 14.51 -24.78
CA ARG A 454 -8.31 14.31 -23.72
C ARG A 454 -7.96 15.07 -22.44
N ILE A 455 -6.68 15.26 -22.15
CA ILE A 455 -6.20 16.06 -21.02
C ILE A 455 -6.47 17.54 -21.28
N MET A 456 -6.24 18.03 -22.50
CA MET A 456 -6.54 19.42 -22.87
C MET A 456 -8.05 19.71 -22.79
N GLU A 457 -8.89 18.82 -23.31
CA GLU A 457 -10.35 18.93 -23.21
C GLU A 457 -10.85 18.91 -21.76
N PHE A 458 -10.27 18.02 -20.93
CA PHE A 458 -10.54 17.98 -19.50
C PHE A 458 -10.15 19.30 -18.83
N MET A 459 -8.99 19.84 -19.18
CA MET A 459 -8.54 21.12 -18.65
C MET A 459 -9.52 22.25 -19.01
N ASP A 460 -9.81 22.44 -20.29
CA ASP A 460 -10.68 23.52 -20.73
C ASP A 460 -12.08 23.49 -20.07
N SER A 461 -12.59 22.30 -19.76
CA SER A 461 -13.89 22.11 -19.10
C SER A 461 -13.88 22.32 -17.58
N HIS A 462 -12.73 22.19 -16.91
CA HIS A 462 -12.61 22.21 -15.45
C HIS A 462 -11.80 23.39 -14.90
N LEU A 463 -11.33 24.28 -15.78
CA LEU A 463 -10.61 25.48 -15.35
C LEU A 463 -11.49 26.36 -14.46
N SER A 464 -11.03 26.65 -13.23
CA SER A 464 -11.69 27.55 -12.28
C SER A 464 -13.07 27.08 -11.78
N THR A 465 -13.44 25.80 -11.94
CA THR A 465 -14.66 25.24 -11.37
C THR A 465 -14.33 24.48 -10.09
N VAL A 466 -14.98 24.85 -8.98
CA VAL A 466 -15.03 23.97 -7.80
C VAL A 466 -16.12 22.93 -8.11
N PRO A 467 -15.79 21.63 -8.18
CA PRO A 467 -16.79 20.62 -8.45
C PRO A 467 -17.92 20.68 -7.44
N ALA A 468 -19.17 20.66 -7.91
CA ALA A 468 -20.35 20.60 -7.03
C ALA A 468 -20.43 19.26 -6.30
N GLU A 469 -19.91 18.19 -6.92
CA GLU A 469 -19.78 16.85 -6.37
C GLU A 469 -18.30 16.44 -6.34
N PRO A 470 -17.87 15.54 -5.42
CA PRO A 470 -16.50 15.05 -5.42
C PRO A 470 -16.13 14.43 -6.77
N PRO A 471 -14.98 14.78 -7.36
CA PRO A 471 -14.59 14.25 -8.67
C PRO A 471 -14.37 12.74 -8.62
N SER A 472 -14.68 12.08 -9.73
CA SER A 472 -14.46 10.65 -9.93
C SER A 472 -12.97 10.30 -9.96
N ASN A 473 -12.64 9.02 -9.76
CA ASN A 473 -11.26 8.55 -9.88
C ASN A 473 -10.65 8.85 -11.25
N GLU A 474 -11.43 8.76 -12.32
CA GLU A 474 -10.97 9.04 -13.67
C GLU A 474 -10.62 10.52 -13.87
N GLU A 475 -11.50 11.42 -13.42
CA GLU A 475 -11.24 12.86 -13.47
C GLU A 475 -10.02 13.25 -12.60
N LEU A 476 -9.81 12.56 -11.48
CA LEU A 476 -8.62 12.74 -10.65
C LEU A 476 -7.33 12.31 -11.35
N MET A 477 -7.34 11.22 -12.15
CA MET A 477 -6.18 10.81 -12.93
C MET A 477 -5.91 11.76 -14.11
N LEU A 478 -6.96 12.22 -14.80
CA LEU A 478 -6.84 13.22 -15.86
C LEU A 478 -6.28 14.54 -15.30
N GLY A 479 -6.81 14.97 -14.14
CA GLY A 479 -6.31 16.13 -13.43
C GLY A 479 -4.85 15.99 -13.03
N ASP A 480 -4.43 14.85 -12.49
CA ASP A 480 -3.02 14.64 -12.13
C ASP A 480 -2.09 14.86 -13.34
N LEU A 481 -2.40 14.20 -14.47
CA LEU A 481 -1.57 14.33 -15.65
C LEU A 481 -1.62 15.74 -16.26
N ALA A 482 -2.77 16.43 -16.18
CA ALA A 482 -2.92 17.85 -16.54
C ALA A 482 -1.99 18.75 -15.71
N MET A 483 -1.98 18.55 -14.39
CA MET A 483 -1.14 19.33 -13.48
C MET A 483 0.35 19.07 -13.71
N ASN A 484 0.74 17.82 -13.99
CA ASN A 484 2.11 17.49 -14.39
C ASN A 484 2.49 18.20 -15.70
N TYR A 485 1.63 18.14 -16.73
CA TYR A 485 1.84 18.86 -17.99
C TYR A 485 2.05 20.37 -17.77
N LEU A 486 1.19 21.03 -16.97
CA LEU A 486 1.35 22.45 -16.62
C LEU A 486 2.68 22.71 -15.91
N SER A 487 3.09 21.83 -15.00
CA SER A 487 4.37 21.94 -14.30
C SER A 487 5.54 21.92 -15.27
N PHE A 488 5.51 21.01 -16.24
CA PHE A 488 6.57 20.88 -17.24
C PHE A 488 6.63 22.08 -18.17
N ARG A 489 5.48 22.66 -18.53
CA ARG A 489 5.42 23.93 -19.26
C ARG A 489 6.04 25.08 -18.45
N VAL A 490 5.72 25.22 -17.16
CA VAL A 490 6.36 26.22 -16.29
C VAL A 490 7.88 26.05 -16.29
N ILE A 491 8.36 24.82 -16.05
CA ILE A 491 9.79 24.51 -15.95
C ILE A 491 10.52 24.82 -17.26
N LEU A 492 9.98 24.36 -18.39
CA LEU A 492 10.61 24.52 -19.71
C LEU A 492 10.60 25.98 -20.17
N HIS A 493 9.47 26.67 -20.04
CA HIS A 493 9.40 28.08 -20.45
C HIS A 493 10.24 28.99 -19.54
N ALA A 494 10.35 28.72 -18.24
CA ALA A 494 11.27 29.44 -17.35
C ALA A 494 12.74 29.28 -17.77
N PHE A 495 13.11 28.09 -18.24
CA PHE A 495 14.44 27.82 -18.79
C PHE A 495 14.67 28.57 -20.11
N LEU A 496 13.68 28.57 -21.01
CA LEU A 496 13.73 29.31 -22.27
C LEU A 496 13.83 30.82 -22.04
N GLU A 497 13.06 31.40 -21.11
CA GLU A 497 13.18 32.83 -20.74
C GLU A 497 14.60 33.18 -20.29
N THR A 498 15.27 32.28 -19.59
CA THR A 498 16.65 32.50 -19.13
C THR A 498 17.64 32.42 -20.29
N THR A 499 17.51 31.44 -21.18
CA THR A 499 18.55 31.11 -22.17
C THR A 499 18.35 31.77 -23.54
N ALA A 500 17.10 31.90 -24.00
CA ALA A 500 16.77 32.42 -25.34
C ALA A 500 17.22 33.87 -25.57
N GLN A 501 17.30 34.68 -24.52
CA GLN A 501 17.80 36.06 -24.62
C GLN A 501 19.28 36.15 -25.06
N TYR A 502 20.04 35.05 -24.93
CA TYR A 502 21.45 34.99 -25.28
C TYR A 502 21.72 34.35 -26.64
N VAL A 503 20.68 33.92 -27.36
CA VAL A 503 20.78 33.24 -28.67
C VAL A 503 20.15 34.14 -29.76
N PRO A 504 20.96 34.69 -30.68
CA PRO A 504 20.46 35.48 -31.80
C PRO A 504 19.44 34.67 -32.62
N ASN A 505 18.30 35.28 -32.95
CA ASN A 505 17.21 34.67 -33.71
C ASN A 505 16.49 33.49 -33.04
N SER A 506 16.71 33.22 -31.75
CA SER A 506 15.82 32.32 -31.01
C SER A 506 14.37 32.80 -31.17
N PRO A 507 13.39 31.91 -31.37
CA PRO A 507 11.99 32.25 -31.27
C PRO A 507 11.77 33.05 -29.98
N ARG A 508 11.16 34.23 -30.08
CA ARG A 508 10.75 34.97 -28.89
C ARG A 508 9.47 34.32 -28.39
N SER A 509 9.42 33.99 -27.10
CA SER A 509 8.30 33.29 -26.45
C SER A 509 7.01 34.12 -26.33
N CYS A 510 6.71 34.97 -27.31
CA CYS A 510 5.67 35.98 -27.23
C CYS A 510 4.25 35.40 -27.10
N ASP A 511 4.04 34.11 -27.36
CA ASP A 511 2.69 33.54 -27.39
C ASP A 511 2.28 32.75 -26.14
N ILE A 512 3.18 32.34 -25.24
CA ILE A 512 2.77 31.75 -23.95
C ILE A 512 3.75 32.06 -22.80
N GLN A 513 3.23 32.70 -21.74
CA GLN A 513 3.99 33.13 -20.58
C GLN A 513 3.92 32.06 -19.47
N PRO A 514 5.04 31.71 -18.79
CA PRO A 514 5.00 30.76 -17.68
C PRO A 514 4.02 31.17 -16.56
N MET A 515 3.75 32.47 -16.44
CA MET A 515 2.76 33.04 -15.51
C MET A 515 1.35 32.48 -15.74
N ASP A 516 0.95 32.25 -16.99
CA ASP A 516 -0.37 31.72 -17.32
C ASP A 516 -0.51 30.28 -16.81
N TYR A 517 0.51 29.45 -17.02
CA TYR A 517 0.52 28.09 -16.48
C TYR A 517 0.51 28.08 -14.94
N CYS A 518 1.26 28.97 -14.28
CA CYS A 518 1.20 29.12 -12.82
C CYS A 518 -0.21 29.51 -12.32
N ARG A 519 -0.89 30.40 -13.06
CA ARG A 519 -2.28 30.78 -12.76
C ARG A 519 -3.24 29.60 -12.92
N GLN A 520 -3.11 28.84 -14.01
CA GLN A 520 -3.90 27.63 -14.23
C GLN A 520 -3.69 26.61 -13.10
N ILE A 521 -2.44 26.35 -12.70
CA ILE A 521 -2.12 25.48 -11.54
C ILE A 521 -2.91 25.92 -10.30
N GLY A 522 -2.90 27.21 -9.98
CA GLY A 522 -3.66 27.76 -8.85
C GLY A 522 -5.17 27.58 -8.97
N GLN A 523 -5.71 27.70 -10.19
CA GLN A 523 -7.13 27.51 -10.49
C GLN A 523 -7.59 26.05 -10.40
N TYR A 524 -6.70 25.07 -10.61
CA TYR A 524 -7.01 23.64 -10.48
C TYR A 524 -6.90 23.09 -9.07
N ILE A 525 -6.14 23.71 -8.17
CA ILE A 525 -5.99 23.18 -6.80
C ILE A 525 -7.34 22.92 -6.11
N PRO A 526 -8.37 23.80 -6.20
CA PRO A 526 -9.68 23.54 -5.60
C PRO A 526 -10.36 22.24 -6.09
N PHE A 527 -10.14 21.84 -7.35
CA PHE A 527 -10.66 20.57 -7.89
C PHE A 527 -10.15 19.37 -7.07
N PHE A 528 -8.86 19.33 -6.74
CA PHE A 528 -8.28 18.26 -5.93
C PHE A 528 -8.65 18.34 -4.45
N GLN A 529 -9.06 19.51 -3.96
CA GLN A 529 -9.53 19.67 -2.59
C GLN A 529 -10.96 19.17 -2.40
N ALA A 530 -11.77 19.20 -3.45
CA ALA A 530 -13.12 18.64 -3.45
C ALA A 530 -13.10 17.11 -3.27
N ALA A 531 -12.07 16.43 -3.80
CA ALA A 531 -11.74 15.07 -3.41
C ALA A 531 -11.16 15.09 -1.99
N LYS A 532 -11.91 14.58 -1.01
CA LYS A 532 -11.50 14.45 0.41
C LYS A 532 -9.98 14.35 0.53
N ALA A 533 -9.36 15.31 1.22
CA ALA A 533 -7.92 15.39 1.44
C ALA A 533 -7.29 14.01 1.74
N THR A 534 -6.54 13.45 0.77
CA THR A 534 -5.86 12.16 0.92
C THR A 534 -4.35 12.33 0.91
N VAL A 535 -3.63 11.30 1.35
CA VAL A 535 -2.16 11.24 1.22
C VAL A 535 -1.74 11.28 -0.25
N TRP A 536 -2.54 10.69 -1.14
CA TRP A 536 -2.30 10.70 -2.58
C TRP A 536 -2.27 12.12 -3.17
N THR A 537 -3.11 13.04 -2.66
CA THR A 537 -3.10 14.46 -3.06
C THR A 537 -1.73 15.14 -2.87
N ILE A 538 -0.89 14.65 -1.95
CA ILE A 538 0.48 15.17 -1.78
C ILE A 538 1.32 14.93 -3.04
N HIS A 539 1.21 13.74 -3.62
CA HIS A 539 1.97 13.39 -4.83
C HIS A 539 1.53 14.21 -6.04
N MET A 540 0.24 14.52 -6.15
CA MET A 540 -0.33 15.29 -7.25
C MET A 540 0.07 16.76 -7.20
N LEU A 541 -0.01 17.39 -6.03
CA LEU A 541 0.15 18.84 -5.91
C LEU A 541 1.58 19.30 -5.61
N ALA A 542 2.46 18.41 -5.14
CA ALA A 542 3.82 18.81 -4.76
C ALA A 542 4.63 19.37 -5.93
N LEU A 543 4.69 18.68 -7.07
CA LEU A 543 5.43 19.16 -8.22
C LEU A 543 4.82 20.46 -8.80
N PRO A 544 3.52 20.54 -9.13
CA PRO A 544 2.93 21.75 -9.71
C PRO A 544 3.04 22.98 -8.83
N VAL A 545 2.74 22.84 -7.53
CA VAL A 545 2.86 23.95 -6.59
C VAL A 545 4.32 24.33 -6.43
N GLY A 546 5.23 23.35 -6.33
CA GLY A 546 6.67 23.59 -6.24
C GLY A 546 7.21 24.35 -7.45
N SER A 547 6.95 23.88 -8.67
CA SER A 547 7.41 24.54 -9.90
C SER A 547 6.85 25.94 -10.06
N ALA A 548 5.56 26.13 -9.75
CA ALA A 548 4.92 27.44 -9.84
C ALA A 548 5.53 28.42 -8.83
N LEU A 549 5.68 28.02 -7.56
CA LEU A 549 6.28 28.87 -6.52
C LEU A 549 7.72 29.24 -6.85
N THR A 550 8.53 28.28 -7.31
CA THR A 550 9.91 28.54 -7.73
C THR A 550 9.99 29.55 -8.85
N TYR A 551 9.15 29.41 -9.89
CA TYR A 551 9.12 30.41 -10.95
C TYR A 551 8.69 31.78 -10.42
N LEU A 552 7.62 31.85 -9.63
CA LEU A 552 7.09 33.10 -9.07
C LEU A 552 8.07 33.80 -8.12
N GLU A 553 8.97 33.07 -7.45
CA GLU A 553 10.07 33.64 -6.67
C GLU A 553 11.06 34.43 -7.54
N THR A 554 11.37 33.94 -8.75
CA THR A 554 12.27 34.65 -9.68
C THR A 554 11.71 35.97 -10.20
N GLN A 555 10.39 36.16 -10.13
CA GLN A 555 9.69 37.35 -10.62
C GLN A 555 9.67 38.50 -9.59
N GLY A 556 10.20 38.28 -8.38
CA GLY A 556 10.23 39.30 -7.31
C GLY A 556 8.84 39.77 -6.87
N ASP A 557 8.67 41.09 -6.77
CA ASP A 557 7.46 41.77 -6.29
C ASP A 557 6.53 42.25 -7.43
N ARG A 558 6.64 41.63 -8.62
CA ARG A 558 5.74 41.93 -9.74
C ARG A 558 4.29 41.67 -9.32
N LYS A 559 3.40 42.61 -9.62
CA LYS A 559 2.01 42.62 -9.10
C LYS A 559 1.22 41.36 -9.50
N ASP A 560 1.34 40.96 -10.75
CA ASP A 560 0.79 39.72 -11.31
C ASP A 560 1.36 38.46 -10.65
N ALA A 561 2.66 38.42 -10.37
CA ALA A 561 3.30 37.32 -9.64
C ALA A 561 2.76 37.21 -8.20
N LEU A 562 2.58 38.35 -7.52
CA LEU A 562 2.01 38.38 -6.17
C LEU A 562 0.55 37.91 -6.15
N GLU A 563 -0.24 38.25 -7.17
CA GLU A 563 -1.61 37.77 -7.34
C GLU A 563 -1.67 36.25 -7.47
N VAL A 564 -0.80 35.65 -8.30
CA VAL A 564 -0.74 34.19 -8.44
C VAL A 564 -0.19 33.51 -7.18
N LYS A 565 0.80 34.10 -6.48
CA LYS A 565 1.27 33.61 -5.17
C LYS A 565 0.12 33.59 -4.15
N LEU A 566 -0.70 34.64 -4.13
CA LEU A 566 -1.86 34.73 -3.25
C LEU A 566 -2.90 33.66 -3.60
N LEU A 567 -3.20 33.47 -4.89
CA LEU A 567 -4.10 32.41 -5.37
C LEU A 567 -3.63 31.03 -4.91
N LEU A 568 -2.35 30.69 -5.13
CA LEU A 568 -1.76 29.43 -4.67
C LEU A 568 -1.84 29.29 -3.15
N THR A 569 -1.55 30.36 -2.41
CA THR A 569 -1.57 30.32 -0.94
C THR A 569 -2.99 30.12 -0.40
N GLN A 570 -3.98 30.81 -0.98
CA GLN A 570 -5.40 30.67 -0.61
C GLN A 570 -5.91 29.27 -0.95
N ALA A 571 -5.60 28.79 -2.15
CA ALA A 571 -5.91 27.43 -2.58
C ALA A 571 -5.19 26.40 -1.69
N MET A 572 -4.11 26.74 -0.99
CA MET A 572 -3.38 25.85 -0.09
C MET A 572 -3.73 26.05 1.40
N SER A 573 -4.93 26.52 1.75
CA SER A 573 -5.31 26.78 3.16
C SER A 573 -5.93 25.59 3.93
N GLY A 574 -6.16 24.42 3.30
CA GLY A 574 -6.79 23.23 3.91
C GLY A 574 -5.86 22.25 4.68
N LYS A 575 -6.45 21.22 5.31
CA LYS A 575 -5.70 20.19 6.08
C LYS A 575 -4.69 19.39 5.23
N ALA A 576 -5.05 19.02 3.99
CA ALA A 576 -4.13 18.39 3.01
C ALA A 576 -2.89 19.25 2.75
N SER A 577 -3.07 20.57 2.74
CA SER A 577 -2.02 21.53 2.43
C SER A 577 -0.91 21.54 3.46
N SER A 578 -1.19 21.21 4.73
CA SER A 578 -0.14 21.11 5.77
C SER A 578 0.90 20.01 5.47
N ALA A 579 0.48 18.92 4.84
CA ALA A 579 1.38 17.82 4.47
C ALA A 579 2.18 18.19 3.21
N ILE A 580 1.52 18.81 2.22
CA ILE A 580 2.20 19.34 1.02
C ILE A 580 3.23 20.41 1.39
N ILE A 581 2.88 21.36 2.25
CA ILE A 581 3.81 22.40 2.73
C ILE A 581 5.00 21.78 3.46
N ARG A 582 4.77 20.76 4.31
CA ARG A 582 5.86 20.04 4.97
C ARG A 582 6.77 19.35 3.96
N PHE A 583 6.19 18.71 2.94
CA PHE A 583 6.96 18.06 1.88
C PHE A 583 7.76 19.06 1.04
N LEU A 584 7.15 20.18 0.63
CA LEU A 584 7.84 21.25 -0.10
C LEU A 584 8.97 21.86 0.74
N LYS A 585 8.75 22.09 2.03
CA LYS A 585 9.81 22.54 2.96
C LYS A 585 10.92 21.50 3.10
N MET A 586 10.58 20.21 3.08
CA MET A 586 11.56 19.13 3.08
C MET A 586 12.43 19.20 1.82
N LEU A 587 11.83 19.39 0.64
CA LEU A 587 12.55 19.55 -0.62
C LEU A 587 13.45 20.80 -0.61
N GLN A 588 12.97 21.94 -0.11
CA GLN A 588 13.76 23.18 0.01
C GLN A 588 15.00 23.03 0.91
N LYS A 589 14.98 22.14 1.91
CA LYS A 589 16.09 21.94 2.86
C LYS A 589 17.20 21.00 2.37
N TYR A 590 17.03 20.32 1.23
CA TYR A 590 18.08 19.47 0.68
C TYR A 590 19.16 20.32 -0.01
N GLU A 591 20.44 20.05 0.33
CA GLU A 591 21.70 20.61 -0.20
C GLU A 591 21.55 21.82 -1.15
N GLY A 592 21.55 23.04 -0.60
CA GLY A 592 21.60 24.27 -1.40
C GLY A 592 20.29 24.71 -2.05
N GLY A 593 19.18 24.01 -1.77
CA GLY A 593 17.85 24.34 -2.27
C GLY A 593 17.57 23.70 -3.62
N LEU A 594 16.89 22.55 -3.59
CA LEU A 594 16.38 21.84 -4.79
C LEU A 594 15.43 22.68 -5.66
N LEU A 595 14.88 23.74 -5.08
CA LEU A 595 14.02 24.76 -5.70
C LEU A 595 14.71 26.14 -5.76
N ALA A 596 15.93 26.26 -5.23
CA ALA A 596 16.77 27.45 -5.38
C ALA A 596 17.42 27.42 -6.77
N TYR A 597 16.59 27.33 -7.80
CA TYR A 597 16.94 27.98 -9.05
C TYR A 597 16.96 29.48 -8.77
N ASN A 598 18.11 29.97 -8.32
CA ASN A 598 18.48 31.33 -8.64
C ASN A 598 18.81 31.33 -10.13
N GLY A 599 17.79 31.45 -10.99
CA GLY A 599 18.00 31.84 -12.40
C GLY A 599 18.80 33.12 -12.51
N SER A 600 18.77 33.93 -11.45
CA SER A 600 19.70 35.03 -11.19
C SER A 600 21.17 34.61 -11.19
N ASN A 601 21.57 33.40 -10.75
CA ASN A 601 22.98 32.95 -10.74
C ASN A 601 23.47 32.50 -12.12
N LEU A 602 22.66 31.77 -12.90
CA LEU A 602 23.04 31.43 -14.28
C LEU A 602 22.95 32.68 -15.18
N GLY A 603 21.87 33.46 -15.04
CA GLY A 603 21.71 34.73 -15.76
C GLY A 603 22.80 35.75 -15.42
N SER A 604 23.20 35.90 -14.16
CA SER A 604 24.31 36.80 -13.78
C SER A 604 25.67 36.29 -14.25
N PHE A 605 25.88 34.97 -14.24
CA PHE A 605 27.09 34.39 -14.81
C PHE A 605 27.18 34.68 -16.32
N ILE A 606 26.11 34.41 -17.07
CA ILE A 606 26.07 34.68 -18.51
C ILE A 606 26.21 36.19 -18.77
N SER A 607 25.47 37.04 -18.04
CA SER A 607 25.54 38.51 -18.19
C SER A 607 26.93 39.10 -17.92
N SER A 608 27.73 38.48 -17.02
CA SER A 608 29.10 38.93 -16.76
C SER A 608 30.10 38.49 -17.83
N HIS A 609 29.75 37.51 -18.67
CA HIS A 609 30.59 36.97 -19.73
C HIS A 609 30.07 37.28 -21.15
N SER A 610 28.87 37.85 -21.29
CA SER A 610 28.25 38.24 -22.56
C SER A 610 28.55 39.68 -23.00
N GLN A 611 29.56 40.34 -22.41
CA GLN A 611 29.99 41.69 -22.82
C GLN A 611 30.96 41.71 -24.03
N PHE A 612 31.07 40.63 -24.80
CA PHE A 612 31.94 40.55 -25.98
C PHE A 612 31.22 40.05 -27.23
#